data_AF-A0A3C0REV6-F1
#
_entry.id   AF-A0A3C0REV6-F1
#
_cell.length_a   1.000
_cell.length_b   1.000
_cell.length_c   1.000
_cell.angle_alpha   90.00
_cell.angle_beta   90.00
_cell.angle_gamma   90.00
#
_symmetry.space_group_name_H-M   'P 1'
#
loop_
_entity.id
_entity.type
_entity.pdbx_description
1 polymer ?
#
loop_
_entity_poly.entity_id
_entity_poly.type
_entity_poly.pdbx_seq_one_letter_code
_entity_poly.pdbx_strand_id
1 'polypeptide(L)'
;FSEYEPNNLLLKQAYQEVFDQQMEEVRLREAMMRIQQSKIVLQYPTQLTPFCFPIKVDDLNRNHHSSEKLEDRVKRMQQQLESNTR
;
A
#
# COMPACT_ATOMS: atom_id res chain seq x y z
N PHE A 1 6.71 12.57 33.90
CA PHE A 1 5.24 12.71 34.06
C PHE A 1 4.51 11.36 34.00
N SER A 2 5.17 10.29 34.46
CA SER A 2 4.66 8.91 34.43
C SER A 2 4.64 8.27 35.82
N GLU A 3 4.86 9.07 36.87
CA GLU A 3 5.01 8.59 38.27
C GLU A 3 3.90 9.05 39.23
N TYR A 4 2.91 9.83 38.78
CA TYR A 4 1.88 10.38 39.66
C TYR A 4 0.50 10.13 39.08
N GLU A 5 -0.23 9.14 39.61
CA GLU A 5 -1.65 8.78 39.33
C GLU A 5 -1.84 7.46 38.54
N PRO A 6 -1.75 6.29 39.20
CA PRO A 6 -2.10 4.98 38.61
C PRO A 6 -3.59 4.84 38.19
N ASN A 7 -4.44 5.80 38.55
CA ASN A 7 -5.87 5.89 38.18
C ASN A 7 -6.17 7.02 37.18
N ASN A 8 -5.18 7.47 36.39
CA ASN A 8 -5.39 8.55 35.44
C ASN A 8 -6.28 8.07 34.27
N LEU A 9 -7.60 8.24 34.42
CA LEU A 9 -8.65 7.90 33.46
C LEU A 9 -8.37 8.46 32.06
N LEU A 10 -7.74 9.64 31.98
CA LEU A 10 -7.38 10.28 30.72
C LEU A 10 -6.28 9.52 29.97
N LEU A 11 -5.33 8.91 30.69
CA LEU A 11 -4.29 8.07 30.08
C LEU A 11 -4.93 6.80 29.50
N LYS A 12 -5.84 6.18 30.25
CA LYS A 12 -6.56 4.99 29.81
C LYS A 12 -7.48 5.28 28.60
N GLN A 13 -8.14 6.44 28.58
CA GLN A 13 -8.93 6.92 27.45
C GLN A 13 -8.06 7.21 26.23
N ALA A 14 -6.93 7.90 26.39
CA ALA A 14 -5.99 8.15 25.29
C ALA A 14 -5.42 6.84 24.72
N TYR A 15 -5.09 5.86 25.56
CA TYR A 15 -4.70 4.52 25.10
C TYR A 15 -5.82 3.81 24.34
N GLN A 16 -7.07 3.87 24.85
CA GLN A 16 -8.23 3.27 24.20
C GLN A 16 -8.51 3.93 22.84
N GLU A 17 -8.43 5.25 22.74
CA GLU A 17 -8.61 6.00 21.49
C GLU A 17 -7.52 5.66 20.46
N VAL A 18 -6.26 5.50 20.89
CA VAL A 18 -5.18 5.03 20.01
C VAL A 18 -5.39 3.58 19.59
N PHE A 19 -5.88 2.72 20.48
CA PHE A 19 -6.15 1.30 20.18
C PHE A 19 -7.32 1.15 19.21
N ASP A 20 -8.38 1.92 19.39
CA ASP A 20 -9.55 1.97 18.49
C ASP A 20 -9.16 2.55 17.12
N GLN A 21 -8.17 3.44 17.05
CA GLN A 21 -7.57 3.90 15.79
C GLN A 21 -6.69 2.83 15.11
N GLN A 22 -6.18 1.85 15.84
CA GLN A 22 -5.37 0.73 15.33
C GLN A 22 -6.19 -0.51 14.95
N MET A 23 -7.50 -0.38 14.77
CA MET A 23 -8.46 -1.39 14.25
C MET A 23 -8.10 -1.98 12.87
N GLU A 24 -6.91 -1.72 12.34
CA GLU A 24 -6.34 -2.47 11.22
C GLU A 24 -6.25 -3.97 11.51
N GLU A 25 -6.05 -4.40 12.77
CA GLU A 25 -5.98 -5.84 13.09
C GLU A 25 -7.27 -6.58 12.71
N VAL A 26 -8.43 -6.01 13.07
CA VAL A 26 -9.74 -6.61 12.76
C VAL A 26 -9.94 -6.67 11.24
N ARG A 27 -9.66 -5.57 10.54
CA ARG A 27 -9.78 -5.50 9.08
C ARG A 27 -8.83 -6.48 8.37
N LEU A 28 -7.60 -6.61 8.86
CA LEU A 28 -6.61 -7.53 8.31
C LEU A 28 -7.05 -8.98 8.53
N ARG A 29 -7.56 -9.30 9.72
CA ARG A 29 -8.08 -10.63 10.06
C ARG A 29 -9.25 -11.01 9.16
N GLU A 30 -10.21 -10.11 8.96
CA GLU A 30 -11.34 -10.32 8.04
C GLU A 30 -10.87 -10.51 6.59
N ALA A 31 -9.91 -9.70 6.13
CA ALA A 31 -9.33 -9.83 4.80
C ALA A 31 -8.64 -11.20 4.61
N MET A 32 -7.89 -11.66 5.61
CA MET A 32 -7.24 -12.97 5.59
C MET A 32 -8.26 -14.12 5.56
N MET A 33 -9.31 -14.06 6.37
CA MET A 33 -10.39 -15.06 6.35
C MET A 33 -11.09 -15.10 4.99
N ARG A 34 -11.36 -13.94 4.37
CA ARG A 34 -11.92 -13.87 3.01
C ARG A 34 -10.98 -14.46 1.96
N ILE A 35 -9.68 -14.19 2.05
CA ILE A 35 -8.68 -14.76 1.13
C ILE A 35 -8.61 -16.29 1.29
N GLN A 36 -8.63 -16.81 2.53
CA GLN A 36 -8.60 -18.24 2.82
C GLN A 36 -9.77 -18.99 2.15
N GLN A 37 -10.96 -18.38 2.09
CA GLN A 37 -12.14 -18.97 1.48
C GLN A 37 -12.23 -18.74 -0.04
N SER A 38 -11.37 -17.89 -0.60
CA SER A 38 -11.37 -17.55 -2.01
C SER A 38 -10.53 -18.52 -2.83
N LYS A 39 -10.88 -18.71 -4.10
CA LYS A 39 -10.03 -19.44 -5.04
C LYS A 39 -8.79 -18.61 -5.36
N ILE A 40 -7.61 -19.12 -5.01
CA ILE A 40 -6.33 -18.48 -5.33
C ILE A 40 -6.01 -18.73 -6.81
N VAL A 41 -5.89 -17.65 -7.58
CA VAL A 41 -5.46 -17.67 -8.98
C VAL A 41 -4.11 -16.96 -9.07
N LEU A 42 -3.05 -17.73 -9.33
CA LEU A 42 -1.72 -17.19 -9.55
C LEU A 42 -1.51 -16.98 -11.06
N GLN A 43 -1.24 -15.74 -11.45
CA GLN A 43 -0.96 -15.38 -12.83
C GLN A 43 0.35 -14.60 -12.89
N TYR A 44 1.21 -14.97 -13.83
CA TYR A 44 2.48 -14.32 -14.08
C TYR A 44 2.36 -13.52 -15.38
N PRO A 45 2.00 -12.22 -15.30
CA PRO A 45 1.93 -11.40 -16.50
C PRO A 45 3.34 -11.24 -17.08
N THR A 46 3.47 -11.44 -18.39
CA THR A 46 4.74 -11.28 -19.12
C THR A 46 5.10 -9.82 -19.37
N GLN A 47 4.18 -8.89 -19.06
CA GLN A 47 4.29 -7.46 -19.30
C GLN A 47 3.68 -6.66 -18.14
N LEU A 48 3.99 -5.36 -18.08
CA LEU A 48 3.49 -4.49 -17.02
C LEU A 48 1.97 -4.31 -17.11
N THR A 49 1.26 -4.64 -16.04
CA THR A 49 -0.19 -4.39 -15.93
C THR A 49 -0.45 -2.95 -15.51
N PRO A 50 -1.59 -2.34 -15.92
CA PRO A 50 -1.96 -0.98 -15.48
C PRO A 50 -1.93 -0.78 -13.96
N PHE A 51 -2.31 -1.81 -13.19
CA PHE A 51 -2.27 -1.75 -11.72
C PHE A 51 -0.85 -1.73 -11.13
N CYS A 52 0.14 -2.29 -11.83
CA CYS A 52 1.54 -2.28 -11.40
C CYS A 52 2.24 -0.96 -11.75
N PHE A 53 1.67 -0.17 -12.67
CA PHE A 53 2.29 1.04 -13.19
C PHE A 53 2.64 2.07 -12.10
N PRO A 54 1.74 2.46 -11.17
CA PRO A 54 2.06 3.44 -10.13
C PRO A 54 3.20 2.96 -9.22
N ILE A 55 3.23 1.67 -8.89
CA ILE A 55 4.27 1.05 -8.06
C ILE A 55 5.62 1.10 -8.78
N LYS A 56 5.64 0.84 -10.09
CA LYS A 56 6.87 0.84 -10.87
C LYS A 56 7.43 2.24 -11.09
N VAL A 57 6.57 3.25 -11.24
CA VAL A 57 6.96 4.66 -11.32
C VAL A 57 7.59 5.12 -10.01
N ASP A 58 7.00 4.75 -8.87
CA ASP A 58 7.56 5.06 -7.55
C ASP A 58 8.95 4.43 -7.33
N ASP A 59 9.11 3.16 -7.70
CA ASP A 59 10.41 2.46 -7.71
C ASP A 59 11.45 3.17 -8.59
N LEU A 60 11.04 3.67 -9.76
CA LEU A 60 11.91 4.44 -10.66
C LEU A 60 12.34 5.77 -10.05
N ASN A 61 11.43 6.48 -9.38
CA ASN A 61 11.71 7.75 -8.71
C ASN A 61 12.73 7.60 -7.58
N ARG A 62 12.56 6.53 -6.80
CA ARG A 62 13.32 6.31 -5.58
C ARG A 62 14.69 5.72 -5.83
N ASN A 63 14.80 4.83 -6.82
CA ASN A 63 15.99 3.99 -7.01
C ASN A 63 16.79 4.32 -8.29
N HIS A 64 16.28 5.13 -9.21
CA HIS A 64 17.02 5.51 -10.43
C HIS A 64 17.29 7.01 -10.49
N HIS A 65 18.47 7.42 -10.02
CA HIS A 65 19.05 8.72 -10.36
C HIS A 65 19.55 8.70 -11.81
N SER A 66 18.65 8.93 -12.77
CA SER A 66 18.98 9.03 -14.19
C SER A 66 18.91 10.49 -14.66
N SER A 67 19.76 10.88 -15.60
CA SER A 67 19.77 12.23 -16.21
C SER A 67 18.60 12.50 -17.15
N GLU A 68 17.78 11.48 -17.44
CA GLU A 68 16.56 11.62 -18.22
C GLU A 68 15.40 12.08 -17.33
N LYS A 69 14.62 13.07 -17.80
CA LYS A 69 13.44 13.55 -17.08
C LYS A 69 12.46 12.40 -16.86
N LEU A 70 12.09 12.20 -15.60
CA LEU A 70 11.13 11.18 -15.18
C LEU A 70 9.84 11.18 -16.03
N GLU A 71 9.34 12.38 -16.34
CA GLU A 71 8.13 12.57 -17.15
C GLU A 71 8.19 11.87 -18.51
N ASP A 72 9.35 11.90 -19.18
CA ASP A 72 9.53 11.31 -20.51
C ASP A 72 9.59 9.77 -20.45
N ARG A 73 10.09 9.19 -19.34
CA ARG A 73 10.02 7.74 -19.09
C ARG A 73 8.59 7.29 -18.76
N VAL A 74 7.87 8.05 -17.93
CA VAL A 74 6.46 7.78 -17.56
C VAL A 74 5.57 7.79 -18.81
N LYS A 75 5.71 8.79 -19.69
CA LYS A 75 4.96 8.87 -20.96
C LYS A 75 5.22 7.67 -21.87
N ARG A 76 6.47 7.24 -22.02
CA ARG A 76 6.80 6.05 -22.84
C ARG A 76 6.17 4.77 -22.28
N MET A 77 6.21 4.60 -20.96
CA MET A 77 5.58 3.45 -20.33
C MET A 77 4.04 3.50 -20.44
N GLN A 78 3.41 4.67 -20.30
CA GLN A 78 1.98 4.84 -20.56
C GLN A 78 1.60 4.50 -22.01
N GLN A 79 2.38 4.98 -22.99
CA GLN A 79 2.15 4.68 -24.40
C GLN A 79 2.25 3.18 -24.71
N GLN A 80 3.18 2.46 -24.06
CA GLN A 80 3.30 0.99 -24.18
C GLN A 80 2.12 0.25 -23.56
N LEU A 81 1.49 0.81 -22.52
CA LEU A 81 0.28 0.28 -21.89
C LEU A 81 -0.97 0.52 -22.74
N GLU A 82 -1.10 1.71 -23.32
CA GLU A 82 -2.24 2.11 -24.15
C GLU A 82 -2.26 1.42 -25.52
N SER A 83 -1.10 1.24 -26.16
CA SER A 83 -1.00 0.57 -27.46
C SER A 83 -1.43 -0.89 -27.44
N ASN A 84 -1.41 -1.51 -26.26
CA ASN A 84 -1.64 -2.94 -26.05
C ASN A 84 -3.07 -3.27 -25.58
N THR A 85 -3.89 -2.26 -25.32
CA THR A 85 -5.30 -2.42 -24.91
C THR A 85 -6.25 -2.38 -26.12
N ARG A 86 -5.74 -2.50 -27.36
CA ARG A 86 -6.53 -2.53 -28.60
C ARG A 86 -6.45 -3.87 -29.32
#